data_AF-A0A528AEY5-F1
#
_entry.id   AF-A0A528AEY5-F1
#
_cell.length_a   1.000
_cell.length_b   1.000
_cell.length_c   1.000
_cell.angle_alpha   90.00
_cell.angle_beta   90.00
_cell.angle_gamma   90.00
#
_symmetry.space_group_name_H-M   'P 1'
#
loop_
_entity.id
_entity.type
_entity.pdbx_description
1 polymer ?
#
loop_
_entity_poly.entity_id
_entity_poly.type
_entity_poly.pdbx_seq_one_letter_code
_entity_poly.pdbx_strand_id
1 'polypeptide(L)' 'GSTVKLSVNGAGIDDFTVIVGDASFFAKPVAVGDAVPIAWDAEDAIVLGGLDS' A
#
# COMPACT_ATOMS: atom_id res chain seq x y z
N GLY A 1 -6.84 16.53 5.25
CA GLY A 1 -5.45 16.47 5.73
C GLY A 1 -4.55 16.29 4.53
N SER A 2 -3.23 16.35 4.73
CA SER A 2 -2.25 16.04 3.70
C SER A 2 -2.08 14.52 3.60
N THR A 3 -1.44 14.05 2.54
CA THR A 3 -1.15 12.63 2.33
C THR A 3 0.30 12.43 1.95
N VAL A 4 0.80 11.24 2.25
CA VAL A 4 2.14 10.78 1.89
C VAL A 4 1.98 9.62 0.92
N LYS A 5 2.68 9.69 -0.22
CA LYS A 5 2.79 8.59 -1.17
C LYS A 5 4.01 7.75 -0.82
N LEU A 6 3.81 6.44 -0.73
CA LEU A 6 4.86 5.45 -0.58
C LEU A 6 4.89 4.60 -1.86
N SER A 7 6.06 4.48 -2.46
CA SER A 7 6.32 3.51 -3.53
C SER A 7 7.08 2.34 -2.93
N VAL A 8 6.54 1.14 -3.07
CA VAL A 8 7.07 -0.08 -2.47
C VAL A 8 7.34 -1.11 -3.56
N ASN A 9 8.50 -1.76 -3.48
CA ASN A 9 8.90 -2.83 -4.37
C ASN A 9 9.14 -4.09 -3.53
N GLY A 10 8.71 -5.26 -4.00
CA GLY A 10 8.95 -6.53 -3.32
C GLY A 10 7.95 -7.62 -3.65
N ALA A 11 8.27 -8.86 -3.24
CA ALA A 11 7.40 -10.04 -3.42
C ALA A 11 6.90 -10.27 -4.86
N GLY A 12 7.71 -9.93 -5.87
CA GLY A 12 7.32 -10.03 -7.28
C GLY A 12 6.40 -8.92 -7.77
N ILE A 13 6.18 -7.89 -6.96
CA ILE A 13 5.44 -6.68 -7.31
C ILE A 13 6.44 -5.55 -7.56
N ASP A 14 6.35 -4.98 -8.77
CA ASP A 14 7.02 -3.74 -9.14
C ASP A 14 6.04 -2.57 -8.99
N ASP A 15 6.49 -1.52 -8.30
CA ASP A 15 5.79 -0.23 -8.15
C ASP A 15 4.41 -0.29 -7.46
N PHE A 16 4.33 -0.92 -6.28
CA PHE A 16 3.12 -0.85 -5.46
C PHE A 16 3.02 0.53 -4.79
N THR A 17 1.97 1.28 -5.12
CA THR A 17 1.73 2.60 -4.53
C THR A 17 0.78 2.50 -3.33
N VAL A 18 1.19 3.02 -2.18
CA VAL A 18 0.34 3.23 -0.99
C VAL A 18 0.19 4.72 -0.75
N ILE A 19 -1.03 5.16 -0.44
CA ILE A 19 -1.30 6.54 -0.03
C ILE A 19 -1.81 6.50 1.41
N VAL A 20 -1.10 7.16 2.32
CA VAL A 20 -1.47 7.23 3.73
C VAL A 20 -1.67 8.68 4.16
N GLY A 21 -2.46 8.90 5.20
CA GLY A 21 -2.60 10.22 5.81
C GLY A 21 -1.31 10.68 6.49
N ASP A 22 -1.00 11.98 6.41
CA ASP A 22 0.24 12.54 6.96
C ASP A 22 0.37 12.30 8.47
N ALA A 23 -0.72 12.49 9.24
CA ALA A 23 -0.72 12.28 10.68
C ALA A 23 -0.37 10.83 11.07
N SER A 24 -0.93 9.85 10.35
CA SER A 24 -0.64 8.43 10.58
C SER A 24 0.80 8.07 10.22
N PHE A 25 1.33 8.65 9.13
CA PHE A 25 2.71 8.48 8.74
C PHE A 25 3.67 9.04 9.78
N PHE A 26 3.47 10.28 10.25
CA PHE A 26 4.37 10.90 11.23
C PHE A 26 4.25 10.30 12.63
N ALA A 27 3.13 9.63 12.96
CA ALA A 27 3.01 8.86 14.19
C ALA A 27 3.89 7.59 14.17
N LYS A 28 4.10 6.98 13.00
CA LYS A 28 4.93 5.78 12.79
C LYS A 28 5.64 5.86 11.44
N PRO A 29 6.73 6.63 11.34
CA PRO A 29 7.41 6.84 10.07
C PRO A 29 8.12 5.58 9.61
N VAL A 30 8.22 5.41 8.29
CA VAL A 30 8.96 4.33 7.63
C VAL A 30 10.10 4.92 6.81
N ALA A 31 11.25 4.26 6.83
CA ALA A 31 12.44 4.69 6.11
C ALA A 31 12.59 3.93 4.79
N VAL A 32 13.34 4.52 3.85
CA VAL A 32 13.73 3.82 2.62
C VAL A 32 14.61 2.61 2.98
N GLY A 33 14.25 1.45 2.43
CA GLY A 33 14.94 0.18 2.70
C GLY A 33 14.32 -0.63 3.84
N ASP A 34 13.37 -0.09 4.60
CA ASP A 34 12.61 -0.87 5.57
C ASP A 34 11.75 -1.93 4.87
N ALA A 35 11.69 -3.12 5.48
CA ALA A 35 10.71 -4.13 5.12
C ALA A 35 9.37 -3.76 5.78
N VAL A 36 8.41 -3.30 4.98
CA VAL A 36 7.11 -2.82 5.47
C VAL A 36 6.02 -3.84 5.10
N PRO A 37 5.28 -4.39 6.08
CA PRO A 37 4.11 -5.20 5.79
C PRO A 37 2.98 -4.31 5.26
N ILE A 38 2.36 -4.73 4.16
CA ILE A 38 1.20 -4.05 3.56
C ILE A 38 -0.03 -4.93 3.76
N ALA A 39 -1.13 -4.31 4.19
CA ALA A 39 -2.42 -4.96 4.36
C ALA A 39 -3.54 -4.01 3.92
N TRP A 40 -4.64 -4.58 3.46
CA TRP A 40 -5.88 -3.90 3.09
C TRP A 40 -7.05 -4.79 3.51
N ASP A 41 -8.22 -4.19 3.72
CA ASP A 41 -9.43 -4.97 3.95
C ASP A 41 -9.90 -5.61 2.62
N ALA A 42 -10.62 -6.72 2.72
CA ALA A 42 -11.21 -7.38 1.55
C ALA A 42 -12.18 -6.44 0.80
N GLU A 43 -12.88 -5.54 1.50
CA GLU A 43 -13.79 -4.55 0.89
C GLU A 43 -13.07 -3.49 0.05
N ASP A 44 -11.79 -3.22 0.35
CA ASP A 44 -10.95 -2.29 -0.39
C ASP A 44 -10.28 -2.92 -1.62
N ALA A 45 -10.45 -4.23 -1.82
CA ALA A 45 -9.86 -4.97 -2.93
C ALA A 45 -10.86 -5.14 -4.08
N ILE A 46 -10.43 -4.80 -5.29
CA ILE A 46 -11.18 -5.09 -6.52
C ILE A 46 -10.56 -6.31 -7.18
N VAL A 47 -11.32 -7.41 -7.23
CA VAL A 47 -10.91 -8.63 -7.93
C VAL A 47 -11.24 -8.50 -9.41
N LEU A 48 -10.21 -8.51 -10.26
CA LEU A 48 -10.37 -8.51 -11.71
C LEU A 48 -10.31 -9.96 -12.22
N GLY A 49 -11.34 -10.41 -12.95
CA GLY A 49 -11.37 -11.75 -13.56
C GLY A 49 -12.36 -12.73 -12.95
N GLY A 50 -13.60 -12.30 -12.68
CA GLY A 50 -14.71 -13.23 -12.49
C GLY A 50 -14.94 -14.01 -13.78
N LEU A 51 -14.72 -15.32 -13.73
CA LEU A 51 -14.92 -16.23 -14.84
C LEU A 51 -16.41 -16.24 -15.19
N ASP A 52 -16.80 -15.52 -16.24
CA ASP A 52 -17.80 -16.07 -17.15
C ASP A 52 -17.17 -17.35 -17.69
N SER A 53 -17.73 -18.48 -17.25
CA SER A 53 -17.32 -19.83 -17.57
C SER A 53 -18.45 -20.52 -18.30
#